data_AF-A0A931CW71-F1
#
_entry.id   AF-A0A931CW71-F1
#
_cell.length_a   1.000
_cell.length_b   1.000
_cell.length_c   1.000
_cell.angle_alpha   90.00
_cell.angle_beta   90.00
_cell.angle_gamma   90.00
#
_symmetry.space_group_name_H-M   'P 1'
#
loop_
_entity.id
_entity.type
_entity.pdbx_description
1 polymer ?
#
loop_
_entity_poly.entity_id
_entity_poly.type
_entity_poly.pdbx_seq_one_letter_code
_entity_poly.pdbx_strand_id
1 'polypeptide(L)'
;ISSQILSLQSMIARTLGIRMSVRAVKKLTDEDIDRMFEANLAFMAGNHLSTIEFLDKTILNIEKQVLAQVRLKKEFSLLQTIPGIGKILALTIMLEVGDINRFKKVGHYSSYCRCVKSEKTSNKKKKGENNKKNGNKFLSWAYVEAANFAQRYSREAQRFFQKKKAKRNGIVAVKALSNKLCRASYYIMRDQIPYDEARLFAEFGCGREPTKGLASNQQA
;
A
#
# COMPACT_ATOMS: atom_id res chain seq x y z
N ILE A 1 4.25 -6.42 16.03
CA ILE A 1 5.41 -5.50 15.87
C ILE A 1 5.03 -4.06 16.20
N SER A 2 4.07 -3.43 15.50
CA SER A 2 3.74 -2.00 15.71
C SER A 2 3.31 -1.63 17.13
N SER A 3 2.61 -2.53 17.84
CA SER A 3 2.26 -2.34 19.25
C SER A 3 3.49 -2.30 20.16
N GLN A 4 4.44 -3.22 19.98
CA GLN A 4 5.67 -3.28 20.77
C GLN A 4 6.56 -2.04 20.55
N ILE A 5 6.66 -1.59 19.29
CA ILE A 5 7.37 -0.35 18.95
C ILE A 5 6.69 0.85 19.64
N LEU A 6 5.36 0.94 19.58
CA LEU A 6 4.64 2.04 20.21
C LEU A 6 4.79 2.03 21.73
N SER A 7 4.70 0.85 22.36
CA SER A 7 4.94 0.70 23.80
C SER A 7 6.34 1.21 24.19
N LEU A 8 7.37 0.83 23.42
CA LEU A 8 8.74 1.29 23.68
C LEU A 8 8.87 2.81 23.46
N GLN A 9 8.31 3.36 22.38
CA GLN A 9 8.28 4.81 22.13
C GLN A 9 7.59 5.58 23.25
N SER A 10 6.44 5.07 23.72
CA SER A 10 5.70 5.66 24.84
C SER A 10 6.46 5.54 26.16
N MET A 11 7.26 4.50 26.35
CA MET A 11 8.13 4.38 27.52
C MET A 11 9.25 5.42 27.47
N ILE A 12 10.03 5.44 26.38
CA ILE A 12 11.10 6.42 26.13
C ILE A 12 10.59 7.85 26.31
N ALA A 13 9.43 8.18 25.74
CA ALA A 13 8.88 9.53 25.82
C ALA A 13 8.46 9.93 27.24
N ARG A 14 8.00 8.98 28.08
CA ARG A 14 7.56 9.26 29.45
C ARG A 14 8.72 9.41 30.43
N THR A 15 9.80 8.66 30.22
CA THR A 15 10.93 8.62 31.15
C THR A 15 12.03 9.61 30.78
N LEU A 16 12.33 9.75 29.48
CA LEU A 16 13.41 10.61 28.99
C LEU A 16 12.92 11.94 28.40
N GLY A 17 11.61 12.11 28.20
CA GLY A 17 11.05 13.29 27.55
C GLY A 17 11.36 13.40 26.05
N ILE A 18 11.98 12.38 25.45
CA ILE A 18 12.43 12.39 24.05
C ILE A 18 11.43 11.63 23.18
N ARG A 19 11.10 12.19 22.01
CA ARG A 19 10.38 11.45 20.96
C ARG A 19 11.36 10.77 20.01
N MET A 20 11.43 9.44 20.07
CA MET A 20 12.24 8.65 19.14
C MET A 20 11.46 8.21 17.92
N SER A 21 12.11 8.23 16.75
CA SER A 21 11.54 7.68 15.52
C SER A 21 11.50 6.15 15.54
N VAL A 22 10.57 5.55 14.80
CA VAL A 22 10.47 4.08 14.65
C VAL A 22 11.77 3.47 14.15
N ARG A 23 12.46 4.18 13.23
CA ARG A 23 13.74 3.72 12.68
C ARG A 23 14.85 3.72 13.73
N ALA A 24 14.84 4.68 14.64
CA ALA A 24 15.80 4.73 15.75
C ALA A 24 15.50 3.60 16.76
N VAL A 25 14.22 3.38 17.10
CA VAL A 25 13.80 2.29 17.99
C VAL A 25 14.23 0.92 17.47
N LYS A 26 14.08 0.66 16.17
CA LYS A 26 14.52 -0.60 15.54
C LYS A 26 16.05 -0.80 15.52
N LYS A 27 16.83 0.22 15.86
CA LYS A 27 18.29 0.17 15.89
C LYS A 27 18.86 0.15 17.30
N LEU A 28 18.01 0.23 18.32
CA LEU A 28 18.44 0.15 19.71
C LEU A 28 19.03 -1.24 19.96
N THR A 29 20.13 -1.25 20.70
CA THR A 29 20.75 -2.46 21.25
C THR A 29 20.41 -2.60 22.73
N ASP A 30 20.62 -3.77 23.31
CA ASP A 30 20.47 -3.96 24.75
C ASP A 30 21.41 -3.03 25.55
N GLU A 31 22.61 -2.75 25.03
CA GLU A 31 23.53 -1.78 25.64
C GLU A 31 22.98 -0.35 25.65
N ASP A 32 22.30 0.06 24.57
CA ASP A 32 21.65 1.38 24.52
C ASP A 32 20.52 1.47 25.55
N ILE A 33 19.76 0.38 25.71
CA ILE A 33 18.65 0.28 26.66
C ILE A 33 19.16 0.40 28.11
N ASP A 34 20.24 -0.30 28.45
CA ASP A 34 20.84 -0.28 29.78
C ASP A 34 21.42 1.11 30.13
N ARG A 35 21.92 1.85 29.13
CA ARG A 35 22.36 3.25 29.32
C ARG A 35 21.20 4.23 29.47
N MET A 36 20.04 3.91 28.89
CA MET A 36 18.88 4.80 28.84
C MET A 36 17.94 4.65 30.04
N PHE A 37 17.93 3.50 30.72
CA PHE A 37 16.93 3.18 31.73
C PHE A 37 17.52 2.56 33.00
N GLU A 38 16.82 2.74 34.12
CA GLU A 38 17.07 2.00 35.34
C GLU A 38 16.67 0.51 35.19
N ALA A 39 17.21 -0.36 36.06
CA ALA A 39 17.15 -1.82 35.94
C ALA A 39 15.77 -2.41 35.54
N ASN A 40 14.69 -2.00 36.19
CA ASN A 40 13.35 -2.53 35.90
C ASN A 40 12.82 -2.09 34.52
N LEU A 41 13.10 -0.84 34.13
CA LEU A 41 12.68 -0.26 32.85
C LEU A 41 13.54 -0.79 31.70
N ALA A 42 14.84 -0.99 31.94
CA ALA A 42 15.76 -1.64 31.02
C ALA A 42 15.31 -3.08 30.74
N PHE A 43 14.95 -3.85 31.77
CA PHE A 43 14.41 -5.20 31.60
C PHE A 43 13.13 -5.23 30.74
N MET A 44 12.19 -4.32 30.99
CA MET A 44 10.97 -4.21 30.16
C MET A 44 11.28 -3.83 28.71
N ALA A 45 12.17 -2.85 28.50
CA ALA A 45 12.61 -2.43 27.18
C ALA A 45 13.27 -3.58 26.40
N GLY A 46 14.17 -4.32 27.05
CA GLY A 46 14.87 -5.48 26.47
C GLY A 46 13.90 -6.57 26.03
N ASN A 47 12.86 -6.86 26.82
CA ASN A 47 11.80 -7.79 26.44
C ASN A 47 11.01 -7.33 25.20
N HIS A 48 10.70 -6.03 25.12
CA HIS A 48 10.04 -5.46 23.94
C HIS A 48 10.95 -5.55 22.71
N LEU A 49 12.24 -5.24 22.84
CA LEU A 49 13.23 -5.33 21.76
C LEU A 49 13.38 -6.78 21.27
N SER A 50 13.60 -7.72 22.18
CA SER A 50 13.69 -9.16 21.91
C SER A 50 12.45 -9.67 21.15
N THR A 51 11.26 -9.22 21.55
CA THR A 51 10.01 -9.58 20.87
C THR A 51 9.96 -9.00 19.45
N ILE A 52 10.41 -7.76 19.25
CA ILE A 52 10.48 -7.14 17.92
C ILE A 52 11.41 -7.94 17.02
N GLU A 53 12.62 -8.27 17.49
CA GLU A 53 13.59 -9.04 16.73
C GLU A 53 13.09 -10.43 16.37
N PHE A 54 12.49 -11.14 17.33
CA PHE A 54 11.90 -12.46 17.11
C PHE A 54 10.83 -12.41 16.01
N LEU A 55 9.94 -11.42 16.06
CA LEU A 55 8.90 -11.27 15.04
C LEU A 55 9.48 -10.88 13.68
N ASP A 56 10.47 -9.98 13.63
CA ASP A 56 11.15 -9.61 12.38
C ASP A 56 11.84 -10.85 11.75
N LYS A 57 12.55 -11.67 12.55
CA LYS A 57 13.15 -12.95 12.09
C LYS A 57 12.09 -13.93 11.57
N THR A 58 10.97 -14.05 12.27
CA THR A 58 9.86 -14.94 11.87
C THR A 58 9.25 -14.50 10.54
N ILE A 59 9.02 -13.20 10.34
CA ILE A 59 8.52 -12.65 9.07
C ILE A 59 9.47 -12.98 7.93
N LEU A 60 10.78 -12.76 8.10
CA LEU A 60 11.78 -13.05 7.07
C LEU A 60 11.82 -14.54 6.69
N ASN A 61 11.70 -15.43 7.67
CA ASN A 61 11.63 -16.87 7.42
C ASN A 61 10.39 -17.25 6.59
N ILE A 62 9.22 -16.70 6.94
CA ILE A 62 7.99 -16.93 6.20
C ILE A 62 8.10 -16.37 4.78
N GLU A 63 8.59 -15.13 4.62
CA GLU A 63 8.79 -14.51 3.31
C GLU A 63 9.72 -15.35 2.42
N LYS A 64 10.81 -15.88 2.99
CA LYS A 64 11.75 -16.77 2.27
C LYS A 64 11.07 -18.04 1.79
N GLN A 65 10.25 -18.68 2.63
CA GLN A 65 9.51 -19.88 2.25
C GLN A 65 8.47 -19.60 1.16
N VAL A 66 7.73 -18.50 1.27
CA VAL A 66 6.72 -18.10 0.27
C VAL A 66 7.38 -17.81 -1.07
N LEU A 67 8.50 -17.08 -1.09
CA LEU A 67 9.24 -16.75 -2.31
C LEU A 67 9.92 -17.97 -2.95
N ALA A 68 10.23 -19.00 -2.17
CA ALA A 68 10.75 -20.26 -2.70
C ALA A 68 9.68 -21.07 -3.44
N GLN A 69 8.43 -21.02 -2.97
CA GLN A 69 7.31 -21.81 -3.52
C GLN A 69 6.57 -21.09 -4.65
N VAL A 70 6.43 -19.76 -4.57
CA VAL A 70 5.61 -18.98 -5.50
C VAL A 70 6.47 -18.01 -6.28
N ARG A 71 6.47 -18.19 -7.61
CA ARG A 71 7.12 -17.27 -8.55
C ARG A 71 6.08 -16.39 -9.22
N LEU A 72 6.44 -15.12 -9.41
CA LEU A 72 5.59 -14.18 -10.10
C LEU A 72 5.51 -14.55 -11.58
N LYS A 73 4.29 -14.70 -12.11
CA LYS A 73 4.08 -14.92 -13.54
C LYS A 73 4.56 -13.70 -14.33
N LYS A 74 5.02 -13.92 -15.57
CA LYS A 74 5.51 -12.86 -16.47
C LYS A 74 4.50 -11.72 -16.60
N GLU A 75 3.22 -12.06 -16.69
CA GLU A 75 2.10 -11.11 -16.80
C GLU A 75 2.00 -10.10 -15.64
N PHE A 76 2.49 -10.48 -14.47
CA PHE A 76 2.42 -9.67 -13.24
C PHE A 76 3.77 -9.04 -12.90
N SER A 77 4.85 -9.40 -13.60
CA SER A 77 6.19 -8.88 -13.35
C SER A 77 6.26 -7.36 -13.51
N LEU A 78 5.52 -6.82 -14.49
CA LEU A 78 5.41 -5.39 -14.74
C LEU A 78 4.72 -4.62 -13.61
N LEU A 79 3.96 -5.28 -12.72
CA LEU A 79 3.39 -4.58 -11.56
C LEU A 79 4.46 -4.02 -10.62
N GLN A 80 5.65 -4.63 -10.58
CA GLN A 80 6.76 -4.14 -9.77
C GLN A 80 7.36 -2.82 -10.28
N THR A 81 7.03 -2.42 -11.52
CA THR A 81 7.42 -1.11 -12.05
C THR A 81 6.60 0.04 -11.43
N ILE A 82 5.46 -0.27 -10.80
CA ILE A 82 4.66 0.72 -10.09
C ILE A 82 5.37 1.08 -8.77
N PRO A 83 5.60 2.39 -8.48
CA PRO A 83 6.18 2.81 -7.22
C PRO A 83 5.27 2.36 -6.07
N GLY A 84 5.84 1.60 -5.12
CA GLY A 84 5.15 1.09 -3.95
C GLY A 84 4.61 -0.34 -4.07
N ILE A 85 4.63 -0.97 -5.25
CA ILE A 85 4.32 -2.40 -5.38
C ILE A 85 5.63 -3.21 -5.36
N GLY A 86 5.91 -3.83 -4.22
CA GLY A 86 7.02 -4.79 -4.08
C GLY A 86 6.64 -6.23 -4.45
N LYS A 87 7.58 -7.16 -4.30
CA LYS A 87 7.38 -8.60 -4.60
C LYS A 87 6.18 -9.21 -3.89
N ILE A 88 6.04 -8.99 -2.58
CA ILE A 88 4.93 -9.54 -1.78
C ILE A 88 3.59 -8.97 -2.21
N LEU A 89 3.51 -7.66 -2.48
CA LEU A 89 2.27 -7.04 -2.97
C LEU A 89 1.92 -7.51 -4.38
N ALA A 90 2.91 -7.64 -5.27
CA ALA A 90 2.71 -8.18 -6.61
C ALA A 90 2.20 -9.63 -6.57
N LEU A 91 2.78 -10.47 -5.70
CA LEU A 91 2.31 -11.85 -5.48
C LEU A 91 0.89 -11.89 -4.92
N THR A 92 0.58 -11.03 -3.94
CA THR A 92 -0.78 -10.91 -3.39
C THR A 92 -1.77 -10.53 -4.48
N ILE A 93 -1.43 -9.55 -5.33
CA ILE A 93 -2.28 -9.16 -6.46
C ILE A 93 -2.44 -10.32 -7.43
N MET A 94 -1.36 -11.02 -7.79
CA MET A 94 -1.41 -12.17 -8.70
C MET A 94 -2.33 -13.28 -8.19
N LEU A 95 -2.19 -13.68 -6.92
CA LEU A 95 -2.96 -14.78 -6.33
C LEU A 95 -4.44 -14.44 -6.17
N GLU A 96 -4.76 -13.19 -5.84
CA GLU A 96 -6.14 -12.74 -5.60
C GLU A 96 -6.90 -12.37 -6.89
N VAL A 97 -6.19 -11.91 -7.91
CA VAL A 97 -6.79 -11.56 -9.21
C VAL A 97 -6.99 -12.81 -10.06
N GLY A 98 -5.99 -13.69 -10.15
CA GLY A 98 -6.00 -14.78 -11.13
C GLY A 98 -5.98 -14.23 -12.55
N ASP A 99 -6.97 -14.60 -13.37
CA ASP A 99 -7.11 -14.06 -14.72
C ASP A 99 -7.70 -12.64 -14.72
N ILE A 100 -6.99 -11.69 -15.32
CA ILE A 100 -7.44 -10.29 -15.45
C ILE A 100 -8.63 -10.15 -16.40
N ASN A 101 -8.77 -11.03 -17.38
CA ASN A 101 -9.81 -10.97 -18.41
C ASN A 101 -11.22 -11.19 -17.87
N ARG A 102 -11.34 -11.76 -16.66
CA ARG A 102 -12.63 -11.86 -15.94
C ARG A 102 -13.28 -10.48 -15.69
N PHE A 103 -12.48 -9.41 -15.72
CA PHE A 103 -12.95 -8.04 -15.54
C PHE A 103 -13.03 -7.30 -16.88
N LYS A 104 -14.24 -7.22 -17.47
CA LYS A 104 -14.47 -6.52 -18.75
C LYS A 104 -14.11 -5.03 -18.74
N LYS A 105 -14.19 -4.38 -17.58
CA LYS A 105 -13.91 -2.94 -17.42
C LYS A 105 -13.07 -2.70 -16.18
N VAL A 106 -12.20 -1.69 -16.25
CA VAL A 106 -11.39 -1.22 -15.12
C VAL A 106 -12.24 -0.83 -13.89
N GLY A 107 -13.46 -0.35 -14.10
CA GLY A 107 -14.40 -0.03 -13.01
C GLY A 107 -14.81 -1.27 -12.21
N HIS A 108 -15.01 -2.42 -12.87
CA HIS A 108 -15.32 -3.68 -12.19
C HIS A 108 -14.12 -4.16 -11.36
N TYR A 109 -12.91 -4.04 -11.91
CA TYR A 109 -11.68 -4.37 -11.19
C TYR A 109 -11.49 -3.51 -9.93
N SER A 110 -11.59 -2.18 -10.07
CA SER A 110 -11.41 -1.26 -8.96
C SER A 110 -12.50 -1.40 -7.88
N SER A 111 -13.74 -1.71 -8.29
CA SER A 111 -14.82 -2.05 -7.37
C SER A 111 -14.53 -3.35 -6.60
N TYR A 112 -14.05 -4.39 -7.29
CA TYR A 112 -13.63 -5.63 -6.66
C TYR A 112 -12.48 -5.42 -5.65
N CYS A 113 -11.53 -4.54 -5.97
CA CYS A 113 -10.41 -4.17 -5.08
C CYS A 113 -10.81 -3.21 -3.94
N ARG A 114 -12.09 -2.83 -3.81
CA ARG A 114 -12.61 -1.85 -2.82
C ARG A 114 -11.84 -0.52 -2.84
N CYS A 115 -11.41 -0.10 -4.01
CA CYS A 115 -10.68 1.15 -4.22
C CYS A 115 -11.59 2.32 -4.60
N VAL A 116 -12.83 2.04 -5.02
CA VAL A 116 -13.86 3.05 -5.30
C VAL A 116 -14.88 3.14 -4.18
N LYS A 117 -15.51 4.32 -4.06
CA LYS A 117 -16.71 4.49 -3.25
C LYS A 117 -17.86 3.75 -3.94
N SER A 118 -18.64 3.02 -3.17
CA SER A 118 -19.78 2.26 -3.70
C SER A 118 -21.07 2.80 -3.10
N GLU A 119 -21.89 3.41 -3.95
CA GLU A 119 -23.17 4.01 -3.60
C GLU A 119 -24.28 3.36 -4.42
N LYS A 120 -25.44 3.12 -3.81
CA LYS A 120 -26.66 2.69 -4.50
C LYS A 120 -27.55 3.92 -4.66
N THR A 121 -27.77 4.37 -5.88
CA THR A 121 -28.65 5.51 -6.19
C THR A 121 -29.87 5.06 -6.98
N SER A 122 -31.05 5.57 -6.64
CA SER A 122 -32.30 5.40 -7.40
C SER A 122 -33.01 6.74 -7.50
N ASN A 123 -33.49 7.08 -8.69
CA ASN A 123 -34.09 8.38 -9.00
C ASN A 123 -33.25 9.57 -8.49
N LYS A 124 -31.94 9.56 -8.78
CA LYS A 124 -30.93 10.54 -8.31
C LYS A 124 -30.80 10.69 -6.79
N LYS A 125 -31.51 9.89 -6.00
CA LYS A 125 -31.41 9.86 -4.53
C LYS A 125 -30.57 8.66 -4.09
N LYS A 126 -29.69 8.89 -3.11
CA LYS A 126 -28.94 7.81 -2.46
C LYS A 126 -29.91 6.91 -1.70
N LYS A 127 -29.90 5.61 -2.02
CA LYS A 127 -30.72 4.56 -1.40
C LYS A 127 -29.93 3.65 -0.47
N GLY A 128 -28.61 3.66 -0.55
CA GLY A 128 -27.75 2.87 0.33
C GLY A 128 -26.28 2.98 -0.04
N GLU A 129 -25.45 2.34 0.78
CA GLU A 129 -24.03 2.12 0.51
C GLU A 129 -23.79 0.61 0.36
N ASN A 130 -22.71 0.24 -0.32
CA ASN A 130 -22.36 -1.18 -0.43
C ASN A 130 -21.85 -1.71 0.91
N ASN A 131 -22.11 -3.00 1.17
CA ASN A 131 -21.64 -3.66 2.37
C ASN A 131 -20.10 -3.69 2.38
N LYS A 132 -19.48 -3.31 3.51
CA LYS A 132 -18.02 -3.43 3.74
C LYS A 132 -17.49 -4.86 3.53
N LYS A 133 -18.36 -5.87 3.49
CA LYS A 133 -18.02 -7.28 3.24
C LYS A 133 -17.87 -7.64 1.76
N ASN A 134 -18.29 -6.80 0.82
CA ASN A 134 -18.24 -7.10 -0.61
C ASN A 134 -16.90 -6.70 -1.26
N GLY A 135 -16.39 -7.53 -2.17
CA GLY A 135 -15.08 -7.37 -2.81
C GLY A 135 -13.93 -8.01 -2.02
N ASN A 136 -12.70 -7.83 -2.49
CA ASN A 136 -11.52 -8.49 -1.96
C ASN A 136 -10.78 -7.63 -0.92
N LYS A 137 -10.72 -8.13 0.33
CA LYS A 137 -10.06 -7.43 1.43
C LYS A 137 -8.52 -7.37 1.27
N PHE A 138 -7.92 -8.41 0.68
CA PHE A 138 -6.47 -8.50 0.49
C PHE A 138 -6.01 -7.51 -0.59
N LEU A 139 -6.73 -7.42 -1.70
CA LEU A 139 -6.46 -6.39 -2.72
C LEU A 139 -6.68 -4.98 -2.18
N SER A 140 -7.74 -4.77 -1.38
CA SER A 140 -7.96 -3.47 -0.74
C SER A 140 -6.80 -3.07 0.17
N TRP A 141 -6.26 -4.02 0.94
CA TRP A 141 -5.09 -3.78 1.78
C TRP A 141 -3.86 -3.52 0.93
N ALA A 142 -3.58 -4.37 -0.06
CA ALA A 142 -2.41 -4.27 -0.93
C ALA A 142 -2.31 -2.91 -1.65
N TYR A 143 -3.41 -2.40 -2.19
CA TYR A 143 -3.41 -1.09 -2.86
C TYR A 143 -3.35 0.10 -1.91
N VAL A 144 -3.81 -0.06 -0.66
CA VAL A 144 -3.61 0.97 0.38
C VAL A 144 -2.14 1.02 0.78
N GLU A 145 -1.52 -0.14 0.96
CA GLU A 145 -0.10 -0.23 1.27
C GLU A 145 0.78 0.30 0.13
N ALA A 146 0.46 -0.09 -1.11
CA ALA A 146 1.13 0.45 -2.30
C ALA A 146 1.02 1.97 -2.38
N ALA A 147 -0.14 2.56 -2.05
CA ALA A 147 -0.32 4.01 -2.04
C ALA A 147 0.53 4.71 -0.96
N ASN A 148 0.61 4.13 0.25
CA ASN A 148 1.46 4.66 1.31
C ASN A 148 2.94 4.65 0.93
N PHE A 149 3.41 3.60 0.25
CA PHE A 149 4.77 3.53 -0.26
C PHE A 149 4.98 4.45 -1.46
N ALA A 150 4.05 4.49 -2.42
CA ALA A 150 4.12 5.37 -3.59
C ALA A 150 4.28 6.82 -3.17
N GLN A 151 3.53 7.28 -2.16
CA GLN A 151 3.64 8.63 -1.62
C GLN A 151 5.05 8.96 -1.09
N ARG A 152 5.81 7.97 -0.60
CA ARG A 152 7.14 8.19 -0.02
C ARG A 152 8.23 8.22 -1.09
N TYR A 153 8.06 7.46 -2.17
CA TYR A 153 9.11 7.23 -3.16
C TYR A 153 8.86 7.86 -4.53
N SER A 154 7.64 8.35 -4.80
CA SER A 154 7.28 9.06 -6.03
C SER A 154 6.84 10.49 -5.73
N ARG A 155 7.48 11.45 -6.40
CA ARG A 155 7.16 12.88 -6.25
C ARG A 155 5.76 13.21 -6.79
N GLU A 156 5.35 12.60 -7.90
CA GLU A 156 4.03 12.83 -8.49
C GLU A 156 2.91 12.21 -7.64
N ALA A 157 3.11 11.00 -7.11
CA ALA A 157 2.18 10.38 -6.16
C ALA A 157 2.05 11.24 -4.89
N GLN A 158 3.17 11.76 -4.38
CA GLN A 158 3.18 12.67 -3.24
C GLN A 158 2.41 13.96 -3.54
N ARG A 159 2.65 14.59 -4.69
CA ARG A 159 1.97 15.81 -5.13
C ARG A 159 0.46 15.60 -5.26
N PHE A 160 0.04 14.50 -5.89
CA PHE A 160 -1.37 14.13 -5.99
C PHE A 160 -2.01 13.94 -4.61
N PHE A 161 -1.33 13.19 -3.72
CA PHE A 161 -1.81 12.97 -2.36
C PHE A 161 -1.97 14.28 -1.61
N GLN A 162 -0.96 15.17 -1.63
CA GLN A 162 -1.00 16.45 -0.93
C GLN A 162 -2.14 17.33 -1.46
N LYS A 163 -2.30 17.43 -2.79
CA LYS A 163 -3.40 18.17 -3.42
C LYS A 163 -4.77 17.64 -3.00
N LYS A 164 -4.92 16.32 -2.86
CA LYS A 164 -6.17 15.69 -2.43
C LYS A 164 -6.42 15.86 -0.93
N LYS A 165 -5.37 15.75 -0.10
CA LYS A 165 -5.38 15.97 1.35
C LYS A 165 -5.62 17.44 1.72
N ALA A 166 -5.25 18.39 0.87
CA ALA A 166 -5.60 19.80 1.09
C ALA A 166 -7.11 20.04 0.93
N LYS A 167 -7.79 19.28 0.05
CA LYS A 167 -9.23 19.43 -0.23
C LYS A 167 -10.13 18.53 0.62
N ARG A 168 -9.61 17.43 1.16
CA ARG A 168 -10.34 16.36 1.88
C ARG A 168 -9.44 15.78 2.97
N ASN A 169 -9.91 14.82 3.77
CA ASN A 169 -9.04 14.19 4.77
C ASN A 169 -7.97 13.27 4.17
N GLY A 170 -6.94 12.96 4.97
CA GLY A 170 -5.81 12.12 4.56
C GLY A 170 -6.21 10.70 4.14
N ILE A 171 -7.19 10.09 4.80
CA ILE A 171 -7.66 8.74 4.49
C ILE A 171 -8.27 8.69 3.09
N VAL A 172 -9.08 9.69 2.74
CA VAL A 172 -9.68 9.83 1.40
C VAL A 172 -8.60 10.08 0.35
N ALA A 173 -7.54 10.82 0.70
CA ALA A 173 -6.41 11.03 -0.19
C ALA A 173 -5.64 9.73 -0.47
N VAL A 174 -5.35 8.91 0.55
CA VAL A 174 -4.74 7.57 0.36
C VAL A 174 -5.63 6.71 -0.52
N LYS A 175 -6.93 6.60 -0.21
CA LYS A 175 -7.86 5.78 -1.00
C LYS A 175 -7.96 6.24 -2.46
N ALA A 176 -7.92 7.56 -2.71
CA ALA A 176 -7.91 8.09 -4.07
C ALA A 176 -6.63 7.70 -4.84
N LEU A 177 -5.47 7.71 -4.17
CA LEU A 177 -4.21 7.26 -4.75
C LEU A 177 -4.21 5.75 -4.98
N SER A 178 -4.69 4.95 -4.02
CA SER A 178 -4.88 3.50 -4.19
C SER A 178 -5.74 3.18 -5.40
N ASN A 179 -6.83 3.93 -5.64
CA ASN A 179 -7.65 3.76 -6.83
C ASN A 179 -6.89 4.07 -8.13
N LYS A 180 -6.06 5.11 -8.16
CA LYS A 180 -5.20 5.38 -9.32
C LYS A 180 -4.25 4.20 -9.59
N LEU A 181 -3.53 3.71 -8.57
CA LEU A 181 -2.62 2.57 -8.70
C LEU A 181 -3.34 1.28 -9.10
N CYS A 182 -4.53 1.03 -8.56
CA CYS A 182 -5.38 -0.10 -8.92
C CYS A 182 -5.81 -0.05 -10.40
N ARG A 183 -6.21 1.14 -10.89
CA ARG A 183 -6.55 1.33 -12.30
C ARG A 183 -5.34 1.15 -13.21
N ALA A 184 -4.17 1.66 -12.81
CA ALA A 184 -2.92 1.45 -13.55
C ALA A 184 -2.59 -0.05 -13.65
N SER A 185 -2.68 -0.75 -12.53
CA SER A 185 -2.40 -2.20 -12.45
C SER A 185 -3.29 -3.00 -13.39
N TYR A 186 -4.56 -2.65 -13.53
CA TYR A 186 -5.48 -3.28 -14.50
C TYR A 186 -4.95 -3.20 -15.94
N TYR A 187 -4.53 -1.99 -16.38
CA TYR A 187 -4.02 -1.81 -17.73
C TYR A 187 -2.66 -2.46 -17.94
N ILE A 188 -1.78 -2.43 -16.94
CA ILE A 188 -0.48 -3.12 -16.98
C ILE A 188 -0.69 -4.63 -17.15
N MET A 189 -1.58 -5.24 -16.36
CA MET A 189 -1.87 -6.68 -16.46
C MET A 189 -2.57 -7.06 -17.77
N ARG A 190 -3.46 -6.21 -18.29
CA ARG A 190 -4.22 -6.51 -19.52
C ARG A 190 -3.40 -6.27 -20.79
N ASP A 191 -2.73 -5.12 -20.86
CA ASP A 191 -2.05 -4.65 -22.07
C ASP A 191 -0.56 -5.03 -22.09
N GLN A 192 -0.03 -5.54 -20.96
CA GLN A 192 1.38 -5.93 -20.82
C GLN A 192 2.36 -4.79 -21.12
N ILE A 193 1.98 -3.57 -20.73
CA ILE A 193 2.77 -2.34 -20.90
C ILE A 193 3.39 -1.96 -19.55
N PRO A 194 4.66 -1.51 -19.48
CA PRO A 194 5.27 -1.04 -18.25
C PRO A 194 4.57 0.19 -17.67
N TYR A 195 4.75 0.43 -16.37
CA TYR A 195 4.21 1.60 -15.69
C TYR A 195 4.79 2.90 -16.28
N ASP A 196 3.89 3.84 -16.57
CA ASP A 196 4.22 5.19 -17.00
C ASP A 196 3.58 6.18 -16.03
N GLU A 197 4.43 6.88 -15.28
CA GLU A 197 4.02 7.85 -14.28
C GLU A 197 3.33 9.07 -14.90
N ALA A 198 3.80 9.52 -16.06
CA ALA A 198 3.20 10.62 -16.78
C ALA A 198 1.77 10.26 -17.18
N ARG A 199 1.51 9.06 -17.69
CA ARG A 199 0.13 8.64 -18.03
C ARG A 199 -0.80 8.52 -16.81
N LEU A 200 -0.27 8.13 -15.65
CA LEU A 200 -1.09 7.98 -14.45
C LEU A 200 -1.52 9.33 -13.85
N PHE A 201 -0.63 10.32 -13.89
CA PHE A 201 -0.82 11.63 -13.29
C PHE A 201 -1.08 12.77 -14.27
N ALA A 202 -0.94 12.51 -15.59
CA ALA A 202 -1.30 13.45 -16.65
C ALA A 202 -2.73 13.93 -16.47
N GLU A 203 -2.89 15.21 -16.80
CA GLU A 203 -4.03 16.06 -16.46
C GLU A 203 -5.37 15.52 -16.95
N PHE A 204 -5.97 14.62 -16.17
CA PHE A 204 -7.41 14.41 -16.21
C PHE A 204 -7.94 14.48 -14.79
N GLY A 205 -8.71 15.56 -14.57
CA GLY A 205 -9.44 15.78 -13.34
C GLY A 205 -10.18 14.53 -12.89
N CYS A 206 -10.24 14.36 -11.57
CA CYS A 206 -10.99 13.34 -10.85
C CYS A 206 -12.33 13.01 -11.56
N GLY A 207 -12.40 11.92 -12.33
CA GLY A 207 -13.68 11.37 -12.80
C GLY A 207 -13.85 11.02 -14.29
N ARG A 208 -12.85 11.15 -15.17
CA ARG A 208 -12.97 10.67 -16.55
C ARG A 208 -12.12 9.42 -16.79
N GLU A 209 -12.74 8.40 -17.42
CA GLU A 209 -12.04 7.21 -17.88
C GLU A 209 -10.97 7.61 -18.91
N PRO A 210 -9.83 6.90 -19.00
CA PRO A 210 -8.99 7.02 -20.19
C PRO A 210 -9.83 6.51 -21.35
N THR A 211 -10.48 7.42 -22.07
CA THR A 211 -11.14 7.12 -23.32
C THR A 211 -10.07 6.66 -24.30
N LYS A 212 -10.36 5.54 -24.95
CA LYS A 212 -9.60 4.86 -26.00
C LYS A 212 -8.71 5.79 -26.84
N GLY A 213 -7.46 5.38 -27.02
CA GLY A 213 -6.48 6.00 -27.91
C GLY A 213 -5.17 5.22 -27.93
N LEU A 214 -5.25 3.89 -28.01
CA LEU A 214 -4.12 3.02 -28.38
C LEU A 214 -4.03 3.04 -29.91
N ALA A 215 -3.37 4.05 -30.48
CA ALA A 215 -2.75 4.07 -31.81
C ALA A 215 -2.09 5.44 -32.03
N SER A 216 -0.99 5.45 -32.79
CA SER A 216 0.00 6.54 -33.06
C SER A 216 1.08 6.68 -31.96
N ASN A 217 2.38 6.62 -32.22
CA ASN A 217 3.16 6.52 -33.46
C ASN A 217 4.55 5.99 -33.07
N GLN A 218 4.99 4.88 -33.65
CA GLN A 218 6.42 4.59 -33.88
C GLN A 218 6.52 3.75 -35.16
N GLN A 219 6.53 4.43 -36.30
CA GLN A 219 7.09 3.98 -37.58
C GLN A 219 7.28 5.23 -38.45
N ALA A 220 8.54 5.67 -38.55
CA ALA A 220 9.22 6.45 -39.59
C ALA A 220 10.42 7.15 -38.94
#